data_AF-A0A9P8AEJ8-F1
#
_entry.id   AF-A0A9P8AEJ8-F1
#
_cell.length_a   1.000
_cell.length_b   1.000
_cell.length_c   1.000
_cell.angle_alpha   90.00
_cell.angle_beta   90.00
_cell.angle_gamma   90.00
#
_symmetry.space_group_name_H-M   'P 1'
#
loop_
_entity.id
_entity.type
_entity.pdbx_description
1 polymer ?
#
loop_
_entity_poly.entity_id
_entity_poly.type
_entity_poly.pdbx_seq_one_letter_code
_entity_poly.pdbx_strand_id
1 'polypeptide(L)'
;MCIDHRNSLIYLFGGFDGRQCLDDLWVYDICKRTWRSLDESTSSQLEAPGPRSCHKMVHDPTSNSLYVLGKLPESDELKTRQNGNTPASRDRIAPSRTSASEFYRYDVEGRTWEQLTDPAGVGGPSLLFDHQMAIDGDRRIIYVSGGRVGDGEGWSNTKYSGMYSYSLQHKKWLLLQHLETGVHSTVVIPPRFGHSMVLDPTTQTLFLFAGQHGDNFLSDLYSYDINTSTAKELSSNITACGGPEPSFSQRAVINPKAQEIYVFNGLTRAPTSGSLTFLPPNSPCWVYRYRDRPGKWLRVLHGPTGSPINDDEIPVSRFAQEVVYDPTTSSIYFHGGNTGTSGPLGKAFEKDNEKEVTGSEERLGDFWEMKLQRSSSSDVIRRATFLIRQQRFKEMCEESPAVRALAFLQNEVSSVVNHHDPEEAESFRTLLTHLLSSHSMPGSPPLHEVPERSGETLPPRKRTRPNTPEQSPVRLSRTEAGGATTGTSSSRSAGKNVAERMLETKDPLEPATDASSEQRFQQRNEVFEKILHFIDQDEKQPTSNLLDLFGINLSPC
;
A
#
# COMPACT_ATOMS: atom_id res chain seq x y z
N MET A 1 1.98 15.20 11.62
CA MET A 1 2.27 14.07 12.53
C MET A 1 3.78 13.91 12.66
N CYS A 2 4.31 13.49 13.82
CA CYS A 2 5.71 13.11 14.01
C CYS A 2 5.84 12.01 15.09
N ILE A 3 7.03 11.42 15.27
CA ILE A 3 7.24 10.28 16.17
C ILE A 3 8.41 10.50 17.13
N ASP A 4 8.20 10.22 18.40
CA ASP A 4 9.24 9.92 19.38
C ASP A 4 9.43 8.40 19.42
N HIS A 5 10.43 7.92 18.69
CA HIS A 5 10.75 6.50 18.64
C HIS A 5 11.53 6.00 19.88
N ARG A 6 11.93 6.88 20.80
CA ARG A 6 12.64 6.52 22.04
C ARG A 6 11.65 6.17 23.14
N ASN A 7 10.51 6.87 23.18
CA ASN A 7 9.40 6.62 24.11
C ASN A 7 8.20 5.88 23.47
N SER A 8 8.30 5.51 22.19
CA SER A 8 7.24 4.82 21.42
C SER A 8 5.93 5.61 21.35
N LEU A 9 6.02 6.92 21.11
CA LEU A 9 4.90 7.86 21.03
C LEU A 9 4.79 8.51 19.66
N ILE A 10 3.57 8.68 19.13
CA ILE A 10 3.30 9.39 17.87
C ILE A 10 2.42 10.61 18.15
N TYR A 11 2.88 11.79 17.75
CA TYR A 11 2.18 13.06 17.99
C TYR A 11 1.49 13.56 16.72
N LEU A 12 0.23 13.96 16.87
CA LEU A 12 -0.62 14.52 15.83
C LEU A 12 -1.14 15.88 16.30
N PHE A 13 -1.06 16.91 15.46
CA PHE A 13 -1.56 18.24 15.75
C PHE A 13 -2.40 18.75 14.57
N GLY A 14 -3.57 19.31 14.85
CA GLY A 14 -4.43 19.99 13.88
C GLY A 14 -4.73 19.20 12.60
N GLY A 15 -4.97 19.93 11.50
CA GLY A 15 -5.38 19.35 10.22
C GLY A 15 -6.60 20.06 9.62
N PHE A 16 -7.42 19.32 8.87
CA PHE A 16 -8.69 19.80 8.30
C PHE A 16 -9.70 18.66 8.23
N ASP A 17 -10.87 18.83 8.85
CA ASP A 17 -11.91 17.79 8.99
C ASP A 17 -12.88 17.69 7.79
N GLY A 18 -12.73 18.57 6.79
CA GLY A 18 -13.68 18.75 5.68
C GLY A 18 -14.55 19.99 5.80
N ARG A 19 -14.49 20.73 6.92
CA ARG A 19 -15.31 21.90 7.25
C ARG A 19 -14.48 23.05 7.82
N GLN A 20 -13.51 22.74 8.67
CA GLN A 20 -12.65 23.68 9.38
C GLN A 20 -11.25 23.10 9.60
N CYS A 21 -10.27 23.99 9.79
CA CYS A 21 -8.97 23.58 10.29
C CYS A 21 -9.04 23.27 11.78
N LEU A 22 -8.22 22.32 12.23
CA LEU A 22 -8.18 21.86 13.62
C LEU A 22 -6.96 22.43 14.36
N ASP A 23 -7.02 22.40 15.70
CA ASP A 23 -6.06 23.02 16.63
C ASP A 23 -5.85 22.20 17.92
N ASP A 24 -6.21 20.92 17.88
CA ASP A 24 -6.06 19.93 18.94
C ASP A 24 -4.73 19.19 18.84
N LEU A 25 -4.18 18.77 19.99
CA LEU A 25 -2.92 18.03 20.10
C LEU A 25 -3.19 16.64 20.69
N TRP A 26 -2.89 15.61 19.91
CA TRP A 26 -3.05 14.21 20.28
C TRP A 26 -1.72 13.48 20.33
N VAL A 27 -1.66 12.42 21.15
CA VAL A 27 -0.55 11.47 21.12
C VAL A 27 -1.05 10.03 21.26
N TYR A 28 -0.51 9.16 20.41
CA TYR A 28 -0.71 7.71 20.43
C TYR A 28 0.45 7.04 21.15
N ASP A 29 0.12 6.16 22.10
CA ASP A 29 1.07 5.28 22.77
C ASP A 29 1.11 3.93 22.03
N ILE A 30 2.21 3.65 21.32
CA ILE A 30 2.33 2.44 20.48
C ILE A 30 2.29 1.17 21.34
N CYS A 31 2.86 1.21 22.55
CA CYS A 31 2.94 0.07 23.45
C CYS A 31 1.59 -0.28 24.07
N LYS A 32 0.75 0.73 24.40
CA LYS A 32 -0.61 0.54 24.92
C LYS A 32 -1.67 0.44 23.82
N ARG A 33 -1.34 0.88 22.59
CA ARG A 33 -2.23 1.06 21.44
C ARG A 33 -3.40 2.02 21.71
N THR A 34 -3.14 3.10 22.45
CA THR A 34 -4.16 4.06 22.89
C THR A 34 -3.82 5.49 22.49
N TRP A 35 -4.78 6.20 21.91
CA TRP A 35 -4.76 7.65 21.80
C TRP A 35 -5.08 8.32 23.14
N ARG A 36 -4.50 9.50 23.37
CA ARG A 36 -4.91 10.46 24.40
C ARG A 36 -4.75 11.89 23.88
N SER A 37 -5.66 12.77 24.27
CA SER A 37 -5.46 14.21 24.08
C SER A 37 -4.33 14.69 25.00
N LEU A 38 -3.58 15.66 24.50
CA LEU A 38 -2.68 16.54 25.26
C LEU A 38 -3.28 17.94 25.42
N ASP A 39 -4.03 18.38 24.41
CA ASP A 39 -4.66 19.69 24.30
C ASP A 39 -5.93 19.57 23.43
N GLU A 40 -7.08 20.01 23.93
CA GLU A 40 -8.36 19.88 23.22
C GLU A 40 -8.67 21.08 22.29
N SER A 41 -8.04 22.24 22.52
CA SER A 41 -8.07 23.39 21.62
C SER A 41 -7.07 24.46 22.06
N THR A 42 -6.02 24.62 21.25
CA THR A 42 -4.97 25.63 21.45
C THR A 42 -5.44 27.08 21.25
N SER A 43 -6.58 27.31 20.58
CA SER A 43 -7.16 28.65 20.30
C SER A 43 -7.43 29.51 21.53
N SER A 44 -7.46 28.92 22.72
CA SER A 44 -7.61 29.61 24.01
C SER A 44 -6.30 30.16 24.59
N GLN A 45 -5.15 29.81 24.02
CA GLN A 45 -3.82 30.06 24.56
C GLN A 45 -3.04 31.07 23.70
N LEU A 46 -2.50 32.13 24.32
CA LEU A 46 -1.91 33.27 23.62
C LEU A 46 -0.65 32.94 22.79
N GLU A 47 0.15 31.98 23.27
CA GLU A 47 1.45 31.58 22.69
C GLU A 47 1.34 30.33 21.80
N ALA A 48 0.12 29.84 21.54
CA ALA A 48 -0.12 28.58 20.88
C ALA A 48 -0.53 28.75 19.40
N PRO A 49 -0.24 27.75 18.54
CA PRO A 49 -0.66 27.74 17.15
C PRO A 49 -2.19 27.70 16.99
N GLY A 50 -2.80 28.79 16.52
CA GLY A 50 -4.21 28.75 16.08
C GLY A 50 -4.47 27.74 14.93
N PRO A 51 -5.76 27.44 14.62
CA PRO A 51 -6.14 26.32 13.76
C PRO A 51 -5.51 26.33 12.36
N ARG A 52 -4.97 25.17 11.93
CA ARG A 52 -4.14 25.10 10.71
C ARG A 52 -4.12 23.76 9.97
N SER A 53 -4.13 23.86 8.65
CA SER A 53 -3.84 22.76 7.70
C SER A 53 -2.55 23.04 6.91
N CYS A 54 -2.06 22.02 6.17
CA CYS A 54 -0.87 22.05 5.30
C CYS A 54 0.44 22.54 5.97
N HIS A 55 0.49 22.51 7.30
CA HIS A 55 1.66 22.74 8.14
C HIS A 55 2.53 21.48 8.24
N LYS A 56 3.72 21.57 8.87
CA LYS A 56 4.51 20.39 9.26
C LYS A 56 4.94 20.47 10.73
N MET A 57 5.27 19.30 11.29
CA MET A 57 5.76 19.15 12.65
C MET A 57 6.89 18.13 12.75
N VAL A 58 7.83 18.34 13.68
CA VAL A 58 8.92 17.40 14.02
C VAL A 58 9.13 17.34 15.54
N HIS A 59 9.73 16.25 16.05
CA HIS A 59 10.11 16.09 17.46
C HIS A 59 11.63 16.19 17.61
N ASP A 60 12.11 17.01 18.55
CA ASP A 60 13.51 17.00 19.01
C ASP A 60 13.63 16.05 20.20
N PRO A 61 14.29 14.88 20.05
CA PRO A 61 14.44 13.89 21.11
C PRO A 61 15.52 14.26 22.14
N THR A 62 16.14 15.44 22.03
CA THR A 62 17.12 15.97 23.00
C THR A 62 16.50 17.00 23.95
N SER A 63 15.54 17.82 23.50
CA SER A 63 14.76 18.71 24.39
C SER A 63 13.33 18.27 24.63
N ASN A 64 12.96 17.07 24.16
CA ASN A 64 11.61 16.51 24.24
C ASN A 64 10.53 17.53 23.80
N SER A 65 10.74 18.14 22.63
CA SER A 65 9.90 19.25 22.16
C SER A 65 9.38 19.00 20.75
N LEU A 66 8.12 19.38 20.50
CA LEU A 66 7.57 19.43 19.15
C LEU A 66 7.85 20.81 18.55
N TYR A 67 8.19 20.88 17.27
CA TYR A 67 8.31 22.12 16.51
C TYR A 67 7.30 22.11 15.37
N VAL A 68 6.51 23.18 15.23
CA VAL A 68 5.42 23.31 14.24
C VAL A 68 5.66 24.54 13.39
N LEU A 69 5.63 24.39 12.06
CA LEU A 69 5.88 25.45 11.08
C LEU A 69 4.78 25.50 10.01
N GLY A 70 4.39 26.72 9.63
CA GLY A 70 3.53 26.99 8.47
C GLY A 70 2.02 26.84 8.72
N LYS A 71 1.24 27.23 7.70
CA LYS A 71 -0.22 27.15 7.63
C LYS A 71 -0.69 27.50 6.21
N LEU A 72 -1.75 26.86 5.71
CA LEU A 72 -2.52 27.33 4.54
C LEU A 72 -3.22 28.67 4.84
N PRO A 73 -3.04 29.75 4.05
CA PRO A 73 -3.65 31.05 4.34
C PRO A 73 -5.18 31.04 4.30
N GLU A 74 -5.82 31.80 5.20
CA GLU A 74 -7.28 31.93 5.30
C GLU A 74 -7.95 32.39 4.00
N SER A 75 -7.23 33.20 3.20
CA SER A 75 -7.66 33.64 1.86
C SER A 75 -7.80 32.53 0.83
N ASP A 76 -7.17 31.37 1.05
CA ASP A 76 -7.32 30.17 0.22
C ASP A 76 -8.19 29.11 0.92
N GLU A 77 -8.19 29.03 2.26
CA GLU A 77 -9.19 28.28 3.04
C GLU A 77 -10.64 28.74 2.74
N LEU A 78 -10.85 30.03 2.48
CA LEU A 78 -12.16 30.59 2.11
C LEU A 78 -12.59 30.25 0.68
N LYS A 79 -11.66 29.95 -0.23
CA LYS A 79 -12.01 29.60 -1.63
C LYS A 79 -12.54 28.17 -1.72
N THR A 80 -11.96 27.22 -0.98
CA THR A 80 -12.50 25.86 -0.89
C THR A 80 -13.88 25.81 -0.21
N ARG A 81 -14.22 26.81 0.62
CA ARG A 81 -15.53 26.94 1.28
C ARG A 81 -16.67 27.47 0.39
N GLN A 82 -16.41 28.18 -0.70
CA GLN A 82 -17.48 28.87 -1.46
C GLN A 82 -18.40 27.95 -2.29
N ASN A 83 -18.09 26.65 -2.39
CA ASN A 83 -19.02 25.66 -2.95
C ASN A 83 -20.22 25.34 -2.02
N GLY A 84 -20.33 25.97 -0.85
CA GLY A 84 -21.47 25.84 0.08
C GLY A 84 -22.25 27.15 0.25
N ASN A 85 -23.48 27.22 -0.28
CA ASN A 85 -24.35 28.40 -0.22
C ASN A 85 -24.67 28.85 1.23
N THR A 86 -23.92 29.85 1.73
CA THR A 86 -24.22 30.62 2.95
C THR A 86 -23.91 32.10 2.71
N PRO A 87 -24.77 33.04 3.16
CA PRO A 87 -24.55 34.46 2.91
C PRO A 87 -23.42 35.02 3.78
N ALA A 88 -22.45 35.69 3.15
CA ALA A 88 -21.32 36.27 3.86
C ALA A 88 -21.76 37.38 4.84
N SER A 89 -21.52 37.18 6.15
CA SER A 89 -21.49 38.31 7.08
C SER A 89 -20.39 39.28 6.67
N ARG A 90 -20.68 40.59 6.74
CA ARG A 90 -19.82 41.63 6.15
C ARG A 90 -19.14 42.51 7.20
N ASP A 91 -18.92 41.97 8.39
CA ASP A 91 -18.23 42.65 9.48
C ASP A 91 -16.74 42.83 9.18
N ARG A 92 -16.29 44.08 9.24
CA ARG A 92 -14.89 44.46 9.00
C ARG A 92 -14.05 44.20 10.25
N ILE A 93 -13.47 43.01 10.33
CA ILE A 93 -12.40 42.73 11.30
C ILE A 93 -11.15 43.58 10.93
N ALA A 94 -10.37 43.95 11.95
CA ALA A 94 -9.15 44.75 11.84
C ALA A 94 -8.11 44.13 10.87
N PRO A 95 -7.16 44.91 10.32
CA PRO A 95 -6.10 44.38 9.46
C PRO A 95 -5.35 43.24 10.16
N SER A 96 -5.47 42.04 9.59
CA SER A 96 -5.04 40.80 10.22
C SER A 96 -3.52 40.64 10.22
N ARG A 97 -3.00 39.74 11.07
CA ARG A 97 -1.58 39.37 11.17
C ARG A 97 -1.11 38.45 10.01
N THR A 98 -1.83 38.47 8.87
CA THR A 98 -1.85 37.47 7.78
C THR A 98 -0.55 37.25 6.99
N SER A 99 0.59 37.77 7.43
CA SER A 99 1.86 37.70 6.68
C SER A 99 3.07 37.29 7.54
N ALA A 100 2.90 37.09 8.86
CA ALA A 100 3.97 36.56 9.70
C ALA A 100 4.20 35.07 9.40
N SER A 101 5.47 34.63 9.35
CA SER A 101 5.79 33.21 9.27
C SER A 101 5.64 32.60 10.66
N GLU A 102 4.61 31.78 10.86
CA GLU A 102 4.30 31.25 12.18
C GLU A 102 5.12 29.98 12.49
N PHE A 103 5.89 30.03 13.56
CA PHE A 103 6.76 28.95 14.03
C PHE A 103 6.62 28.80 15.55
N TYR A 104 6.36 27.59 16.03
CA TYR A 104 6.04 27.31 17.44
C TYR A 104 6.86 26.15 17.99
N ARG A 105 7.08 26.15 19.30
CA ARG A 105 7.54 24.99 20.06
C ARG A 105 6.47 24.55 21.06
N TYR A 106 6.21 23.26 21.18
CA TYR A 106 5.55 22.64 22.34
C TYR A 106 6.60 21.94 23.19
N ASP A 107 6.66 22.27 24.48
CA ASP A 107 7.37 21.46 25.48
C ASP A 107 6.47 20.30 25.91
N VAL A 108 6.90 19.05 25.70
CA VAL A 108 6.13 17.85 26.06
C VAL A 108 6.09 17.65 27.59
N GLU A 109 7.08 18.13 28.33
CA GLU A 109 7.20 17.92 29.78
C GLU A 109 6.43 19.00 30.55
N GLY A 110 6.68 20.28 30.25
CA GLY A 110 5.92 21.41 30.77
C GLY A 110 4.48 21.51 30.22
N ARG A 111 4.20 20.87 29.08
CA ARG A 111 2.93 20.93 28.33
C ARG A 111 2.53 22.34 27.90
N THR A 112 3.51 23.15 27.50
CA THR A 112 3.31 24.56 27.13
C THR A 112 3.76 24.84 25.70
N TRP A 113 3.01 25.71 25.03
CA TRP A 113 3.42 26.31 23.76
C TRP A 113 4.23 27.59 23.98
N GLU A 114 5.18 27.84 23.08
CA GLU A 114 5.94 29.09 22.92
C GLU A 114 5.91 29.49 21.44
N GLN A 115 5.46 30.71 21.12
CA GLN A 115 5.65 31.24 19.77
C GLN A 115 7.11 31.66 19.60
N LEU A 116 7.77 31.09 18.60
CA LEU A 116 9.16 31.41 18.26
C LEU A 116 9.22 32.67 17.39
N THR A 117 10.41 33.27 17.30
CA THR A 117 10.65 34.42 16.42
C THR A 117 10.28 34.09 14.98
N ASP A 118 9.44 34.94 14.37
CA ASP A 118 9.04 34.89 12.94
C ASP A 118 10.26 34.62 12.04
N PRO A 119 10.34 33.42 11.42
CA PRO A 119 11.47 33.08 10.56
C PRO A 119 11.73 34.10 9.45
N ALA A 120 10.70 34.72 8.88
CA ALA A 120 10.85 35.67 7.78
C ALA A 120 11.69 36.90 8.21
N GLY A 121 11.41 37.43 9.42
CA GLY A 121 12.14 38.55 10.01
C GLY A 121 13.59 38.26 10.40
N VAL A 122 14.03 36.99 10.37
CA VAL A 122 15.40 36.57 10.75
C VAL A 122 16.12 35.72 9.70
N GLY A 123 15.73 35.82 8.42
CA GLY A 123 16.41 35.16 7.29
C GLY A 123 16.05 33.68 7.09
N GLY A 124 14.97 33.23 7.72
CA GLY A 124 14.29 31.96 7.42
C GLY A 124 13.12 32.13 6.44
N PRO A 125 12.29 31.09 6.27
CA PRO A 125 11.19 31.10 5.31
C PRO A 125 10.05 32.05 5.67
N SER A 126 9.48 32.72 4.66
CA SER A 126 8.15 33.36 4.71
C SER A 126 7.03 32.36 5.05
N LEU A 127 5.85 32.84 5.44
CA LEU A 127 4.66 32.00 5.66
C LEU A 127 4.43 31.05 4.47
N LEU A 128 4.31 29.75 4.75
CA LEU A 128 4.28 28.72 3.72
C LEU A 128 3.44 27.49 4.09
N PHE A 129 3.09 26.70 3.06
CA PHE A 129 2.30 25.48 3.16
C PHE A 129 2.71 24.45 2.09
N ASP A 130 2.38 23.17 2.34
CA ASP A 130 2.79 22.02 1.51
C ASP A 130 4.31 21.93 1.26
N HIS A 131 5.07 22.48 2.21
CA HIS A 131 6.49 22.26 2.39
C HIS A 131 6.76 20.87 3.00
N GLN A 132 8.03 20.50 3.09
CA GLN A 132 8.45 19.39 3.95
C GLN A 132 9.43 19.87 5.00
N MET A 133 9.41 19.19 6.14
CA MET A 133 10.27 19.46 7.30
C MET A 133 10.81 18.14 7.85
N ALA A 134 12.12 18.09 8.11
CA ALA A 134 12.81 16.97 8.72
C ALA A 134 13.74 17.47 9.84
N ILE A 135 14.15 16.61 10.75
CA ILE A 135 15.06 16.98 11.85
C ILE A 135 16.22 16.00 11.96
N ASP A 136 17.43 16.53 12.07
CA ASP A 136 18.57 15.81 12.63
C ASP A 136 18.55 16.02 14.14
N GLY A 137 18.14 14.99 14.90
CA GLY A 137 18.03 15.06 16.35
C GLY A 137 19.36 15.08 17.09
N ASP A 138 20.45 14.64 16.45
CA ASP A 138 21.78 14.55 17.05
C ASP A 138 22.59 15.83 16.78
N ARG A 139 22.49 16.41 15.58
CA ARG A 139 23.00 17.75 15.25
C ARG A 139 22.07 18.88 15.74
N ARG A 140 20.83 18.55 16.13
CA ARG A 140 19.75 19.47 16.51
C ARG A 140 19.50 20.57 15.47
N ILE A 141 19.36 20.13 14.22
CA ILE A 141 19.06 20.98 13.06
C ILE A 141 17.72 20.55 12.45
N ILE A 142 16.80 21.50 12.27
CA ILE A 142 15.60 21.30 11.47
C ILE A 142 15.91 21.73 10.03
N TYR A 143 15.55 20.90 9.05
CA TYR A 143 15.62 21.21 7.62
C TYR A 143 14.22 21.45 7.07
N VAL A 144 14.05 22.51 6.30
CA VAL A 144 12.79 22.93 5.68
C VAL A 144 13.03 23.07 4.18
N SER A 145 12.13 22.56 3.35
CA SER A 145 12.25 22.69 1.89
C SER A 145 10.91 22.93 1.22
N GLY A 146 10.91 23.84 0.24
CA GLY A 146 9.81 24.06 -0.68
C GLY A 146 8.50 24.48 -0.01
N GLY A 147 7.39 24.14 -0.64
CA GLY A 147 6.07 24.69 -0.32
C GLY A 147 5.79 25.98 -1.07
N ARG A 148 4.52 26.37 -1.09
CA ARG A 148 4.07 27.66 -1.67
C ARG A 148 4.12 28.74 -0.61
N VAL A 149 4.47 29.96 -1.01
CA VAL A 149 4.45 31.13 -0.12
C VAL A 149 3.04 31.67 -0.02
N GLY A 150 2.57 31.89 1.21
CA GLY A 150 1.23 32.38 1.53
C GLY A 150 1.16 33.91 1.64
N ASP A 151 1.46 34.62 0.55
CA ASP A 151 1.49 36.10 0.53
C ASP A 151 0.14 36.76 0.18
N GLY A 152 -0.83 35.98 -0.29
CA GLY A 152 -2.16 36.45 -0.68
C GLY A 152 -2.31 36.88 -2.14
N GLU A 153 -1.25 36.82 -2.97
CA GLU A 153 -1.34 37.17 -4.41
C GLU A 153 -2.08 36.09 -5.23
N GLY A 154 -2.33 34.92 -4.65
CA GLY A 154 -3.19 33.88 -5.21
C GLY A 154 -2.48 32.92 -6.18
N TRP A 155 -3.27 32.11 -6.89
CA TRP A 155 -2.74 30.97 -7.63
C TRP A 155 -2.02 31.33 -8.93
N SER A 156 -2.36 32.48 -9.53
CA SER A 156 -1.77 33.00 -10.76
C SER A 156 -0.32 33.46 -10.64
N ASN A 157 0.15 33.85 -9.45
CA ASN A 157 1.56 34.23 -9.19
C ASN A 157 2.21 33.32 -8.14
N THR A 158 2.21 32.01 -8.39
CA THR A 158 2.71 31.04 -7.41
C THR A 158 4.21 31.20 -7.15
N LYS A 159 4.54 31.75 -5.97
CA LYS A 159 5.89 31.81 -5.40
C LYS A 159 6.15 30.56 -4.54
N TYR A 160 7.40 30.11 -4.54
CA TYR A 160 7.84 28.93 -3.79
C TYR A 160 8.87 29.33 -2.73
N SER A 161 8.90 28.60 -1.62
CA SER A 161 9.98 28.72 -0.65
C SER A 161 11.25 28.00 -1.11
N GLY A 162 12.40 28.43 -0.61
CA GLY A 162 13.69 27.79 -0.81
C GLY A 162 13.91 26.57 0.08
N MET A 163 15.18 26.17 0.22
CA MET A 163 15.62 25.16 1.18
C MET A 163 16.41 25.84 2.30
N TYR A 164 16.04 25.60 3.54
CA TYR A 164 16.60 26.23 4.73
C TYR A 164 16.99 25.19 5.80
N SER A 165 17.86 25.59 6.71
CA SER A 165 18.08 24.93 7.99
C SER A 165 17.83 25.90 9.14
N TYR A 166 17.43 25.37 10.30
CA TYR A 166 17.31 26.08 11.57
C TYR A 166 18.08 25.33 12.66
N SER A 167 19.07 25.99 13.27
CA SER A 167 19.83 25.41 14.38
C SER A 167 19.12 25.66 15.70
N LEU A 168 18.65 24.60 16.37
CA LEU A 168 17.97 24.68 17.66
C LEU A 168 18.91 25.21 18.77
N GLN A 169 20.21 24.90 18.67
CA GLN A 169 21.24 25.41 19.59
C GLN A 169 21.45 26.92 19.47
N HIS A 170 21.51 27.44 18.23
CA HIS A 170 21.87 28.84 17.98
C HIS A 170 20.66 29.77 17.78
N LYS A 171 19.45 29.20 17.68
CA LYS A 171 18.20 29.88 17.29
C LYS A 171 18.37 30.74 16.02
N LYS A 172 18.98 30.16 14.97
CA LYS A 172 19.29 30.84 13.71
C LYS A 172 18.88 30.01 12.49
N TRP A 173 18.36 30.70 11.49
CA TRP A 173 18.08 30.18 10.16
C TRP A 173 19.29 30.37 9.22
N LEU A 174 19.39 29.50 8.22
CA LEU A 174 20.37 29.56 7.13
C LEU A 174 19.73 29.03 5.84
N LEU A 175 19.76 29.82 4.76
CA LEU A 175 19.41 29.36 3.42
C LEU A 175 20.49 28.40 2.88
N LEU A 176 20.08 27.24 2.36
CA LEU A 176 20.96 26.14 1.95
C LEU A 176 21.21 26.04 0.45
N GLN A 177 20.37 26.69 -0.37
CA GLN A 177 20.53 26.78 -1.83
C GLN A 177 20.14 28.19 -2.30
N HIS A 178 21.06 28.86 -2.99
CA HIS A 178 20.81 30.14 -3.66
C HIS A 178 20.46 29.89 -5.13
N LEU A 179 19.34 30.43 -5.60
CA LEU A 179 18.88 30.30 -6.99
C LEU A 179 19.60 31.26 -7.97
N GLU A 180 20.30 32.28 -7.46
CA GLU A 180 20.74 33.44 -8.25
C GLU A 180 22.23 33.41 -8.66
N THR A 181 23.03 32.47 -8.13
CA THR A 181 24.46 32.38 -8.49
C THR A 181 24.64 31.69 -9.83
N GLY A 182 24.90 32.47 -10.89
CA GLY A 182 25.16 32.01 -12.27
C GLY A 182 26.44 31.21 -12.49
N VAL A 183 26.80 30.32 -11.57
CA VAL A 183 27.91 29.37 -11.70
C VAL A 183 27.37 28.11 -12.38
N HIS A 184 27.71 27.93 -13.66
CA HIS A 184 27.18 26.87 -14.56
C HIS A 184 27.54 25.41 -14.19
N SER A 185 27.84 25.09 -12.93
CA SER A 185 28.36 23.79 -12.48
C SER A 185 27.71 23.21 -11.22
N THR A 186 26.80 23.93 -10.55
CA THR A 186 26.06 23.41 -9.38
C THR A 186 24.65 22.99 -9.77
N VAL A 187 24.30 21.73 -9.51
CA VAL A 187 22.90 21.29 -9.55
C VAL A 187 22.12 22.04 -8.46
N VAL A 188 20.93 22.52 -8.79
CA VAL A 188 20.00 23.16 -7.86
C VAL A 188 18.68 22.40 -7.92
N ILE A 189 18.08 22.09 -6.76
CA ILE A 189 16.82 21.34 -6.71
C ILE A 189 15.67 22.27 -7.15
N PRO A 190 14.88 21.92 -8.19
CA PRO A 190 13.80 22.80 -8.67
C PRO A 190 12.77 23.13 -7.57
N PRO A 191 12.30 24.39 -7.45
CA PRO A 191 11.33 24.81 -6.44
C PRO A 191 9.98 24.13 -6.64
N ARG A 192 9.34 23.69 -5.55
CA ARG A 192 8.20 22.74 -5.59
C ARG A 192 7.37 22.73 -4.30
N PHE A 193 6.16 22.19 -4.37
CA PHE A 193 5.30 21.92 -3.20
C PHE A 193 4.65 20.54 -3.26
N GLY A 194 4.19 20.00 -2.13
CA GLY A 194 3.58 18.67 -2.02
C GLY A 194 4.50 17.50 -2.43
N HIS A 195 5.80 17.73 -2.45
CA HIS A 195 6.87 16.76 -2.71
C HIS A 195 7.15 15.90 -1.47
N SER A 196 7.97 14.86 -1.60
CA SER A 196 8.52 14.16 -0.42
C SER A 196 9.93 14.65 -0.12
N MET A 197 10.26 14.75 1.18
CA MET A 197 11.63 14.93 1.66
C MET A 197 11.86 13.99 2.85
N VAL A 198 13.01 13.31 2.88
CA VAL A 198 13.45 12.47 4.00
C VAL A 198 14.94 12.66 4.27
N LEU A 199 15.37 12.49 5.53
CA LEU A 199 16.76 12.59 5.96
C LEU A 199 17.32 11.21 6.32
N ASP A 200 18.45 10.83 5.73
CA ASP A 200 19.32 9.82 6.33
C ASP A 200 20.37 10.54 7.21
N PRO A 201 20.27 10.47 8.55
CA PRO A 201 21.26 11.08 9.45
C PRO A 201 22.60 10.34 9.45
N THR A 202 22.64 9.10 8.97
CA THR A 202 23.85 8.25 8.89
C THR A 202 24.78 8.72 7.77
N THR A 203 24.21 8.98 6.59
CA THR A 203 24.94 9.55 5.44
C THR A 203 24.82 11.07 5.33
N GLN A 204 24.10 11.71 6.26
CA GLN A 204 23.86 13.16 6.28
C GLN A 204 23.33 13.68 4.93
N THR A 205 22.38 12.95 4.36
CA THR A 205 21.81 13.19 3.04
C THR A 205 20.30 13.40 3.14
N LEU A 206 19.82 14.52 2.62
CA LEU A 206 18.40 14.74 2.34
C LEU A 206 18.08 14.17 0.96
N PHE A 207 17.01 13.38 0.85
CA PHE A 207 16.45 12.95 -0.44
C PHE A 207 15.15 13.71 -0.70
N LEU A 208 14.99 14.28 -1.90
CA LEU A 208 13.83 15.06 -2.31
C LEU A 208 13.31 14.59 -3.66
N PHE A 209 12.00 14.38 -3.79
CA PHE A 209 11.41 13.87 -5.04
C PHE A 209 9.93 14.19 -5.25
N ALA A 210 9.56 14.23 -6.53
CA ALA A 210 8.21 14.52 -7.05
C ALA A 210 7.61 15.82 -6.46
N GLY A 211 6.28 15.85 -6.25
CA GLY A 211 5.52 17.06 -5.94
C GLY A 211 5.15 17.83 -7.21
N GLN A 212 4.81 19.11 -7.06
CA GLN A 212 4.31 19.95 -8.14
C GLN A 212 5.16 21.22 -8.33
N HIS A 213 5.40 21.59 -9.60
CA HIS A 213 5.95 22.87 -10.03
C HIS A 213 5.13 23.43 -11.20
N GLY A 214 4.49 24.58 -10.99
CA GLY A 214 3.47 25.10 -11.90
C GLY A 214 2.34 24.10 -12.03
N ASP A 215 1.96 23.77 -13.27
CA ASP A 215 1.00 22.69 -13.57
C ASP A 215 1.62 21.29 -13.58
N ASN A 216 2.94 21.14 -13.48
CA ASN A 216 3.61 19.86 -13.70
C ASN A 216 3.75 19.09 -12.39
N PHE A 217 3.22 17.87 -12.35
CA PHE A 217 3.63 16.88 -11.36
C PHE A 217 4.99 16.32 -11.77
N LEU A 218 5.92 16.27 -10.83
CA LEU A 218 7.31 15.89 -11.06
C LEU A 218 7.53 14.40 -10.77
N SER A 219 8.50 13.79 -11.46
CA SER A 219 8.95 12.40 -11.24
C SER A 219 10.48 12.38 -11.13
N ASP A 220 11.07 13.42 -10.56
CA ASP A 220 12.51 13.59 -10.39
C ASP A 220 12.96 13.17 -8.97
N LEU A 221 14.22 12.75 -8.82
CA LEU A 221 14.84 12.40 -7.55
C LEU A 221 16.17 13.12 -7.38
N TYR A 222 16.30 13.85 -6.28
CA TYR A 222 17.51 14.54 -5.86
C TYR A 222 18.01 14.01 -4.51
N SER A 223 19.31 14.14 -4.32
CA SER A 223 20.00 14.08 -3.03
C SER A 223 20.66 15.43 -2.74
N TYR A 224 20.73 15.82 -1.48
CA TYR A 224 21.51 16.96 -0.99
C TYR A 224 22.39 16.48 0.17
N ASP A 225 23.70 16.50 -0.03
CA ASP A 225 24.69 16.18 1.00
C ASP A 225 24.88 17.41 1.90
N ILE A 226 24.58 17.25 3.19
CA ILE A 226 24.61 18.34 4.17
C ILE A 226 26.05 18.78 4.48
N ASN A 227 27.03 17.86 4.44
CA ASN A 227 28.41 18.15 4.83
C ASN A 227 29.15 18.92 3.73
N THR A 228 28.86 18.64 2.46
CA THR A 228 29.41 19.39 1.32
C THR A 228 28.52 20.55 0.88
N SER A 229 27.26 20.59 1.35
CA SER A 229 26.21 21.52 0.91
C SER A 229 25.92 21.47 -0.59
N THR A 230 26.03 20.28 -1.21
CA THR A 230 25.83 20.08 -2.65
C THR A 230 24.61 19.23 -2.97
N ALA A 231 23.76 19.68 -3.89
CA ALA A 231 22.74 18.84 -4.51
C ALA A 231 23.32 17.97 -5.63
N LYS A 232 22.68 16.82 -5.86
CA LYS A 232 22.89 15.94 -7.01
C LYS A 232 21.56 15.32 -7.44
N GLU A 233 21.28 15.39 -8.74
CA GLU A 233 20.22 14.61 -9.39
C GLU A 233 20.60 13.11 -9.43
N LEU A 234 19.68 12.25 -9.00
CA LEU A 234 19.81 10.79 -9.00
C LEU A 234 18.97 10.13 -10.09
N SER A 235 17.83 10.73 -10.45
CA SER A 235 17.10 10.43 -11.68
C SER A 235 16.25 11.64 -12.08
N SER A 236 16.18 11.91 -13.38
CA SER A 236 15.25 12.89 -13.97
C SER A 236 13.83 12.33 -14.17
N ASN A 237 13.67 11.00 -14.11
CA ASN A 237 12.39 10.31 -14.27
C ASN A 237 12.40 8.97 -13.51
N ILE A 238 11.72 8.94 -12.37
CA ILE A 238 11.55 7.80 -11.46
C ILE A 238 10.70 6.72 -12.14
N THR A 239 9.64 7.09 -12.84
CA THR A 239 8.77 6.16 -13.59
C THR A 239 9.60 5.34 -14.58
N ALA A 240 10.46 6.00 -15.36
CA ALA A 240 11.37 5.37 -16.32
C ALA A 240 12.45 4.49 -15.68
N CYS A 241 12.66 4.59 -14.36
CA CYS A 241 13.52 3.72 -13.55
C CYS A 241 12.74 2.63 -12.80
N GLY A 242 11.49 2.35 -13.19
CA GLY A 242 10.63 1.33 -12.56
C GLY A 242 10.04 1.75 -11.21
N GLY A 243 9.93 3.05 -10.95
CA GLY A 243 9.34 3.60 -9.73
C GLY A 243 7.93 4.19 -9.92
N PRO A 244 7.40 4.90 -8.90
CA PRO A 244 6.08 5.53 -8.94
C PRO A 244 5.93 6.60 -10.03
N GLU A 245 4.68 6.81 -10.44
CA GLU A 245 4.25 7.88 -11.34
C GLU A 245 4.41 9.30 -10.73
N PRO A 246 4.49 10.35 -11.57
CA PRO A 246 4.55 11.74 -11.11
C PRO A 246 3.34 12.06 -10.22
N SER A 247 3.60 12.48 -8.97
CA SER A 247 2.53 12.62 -7.99
C SER A 247 2.67 13.81 -7.03
N PHE A 248 1.52 14.34 -6.62
CA PHE A 248 1.36 15.46 -5.70
C PHE A 248 0.75 14.99 -4.36
N SER A 249 1.23 15.59 -3.26
CA SER A 249 0.88 15.22 -1.89
C SER A 249 1.07 13.73 -1.57
N GLN A 250 2.02 13.10 -2.28
CA GLN A 250 2.63 11.84 -1.85
C GLN A 250 3.36 12.03 -0.50
N ARG A 251 3.75 10.93 0.12
CA ARG A 251 4.53 10.92 1.36
C ARG A 251 5.60 9.86 1.32
N ALA A 252 6.66 10.08 2.10
CA ALA A 252 7.72 9.11 2.27
C ALA A 252 8.27 9.09 3.71
N VAL A 253 8.80 7.94 4.10
CA VAL A 253 9.57 7.72 5.33
C VAL A 253 10.79 6.88 4.99
N ILE A 254 11.79 6.85 5.87
CA ILE A 254 13.11 6.28 5.57
C ILE A 254 13.55 5.31 6.66
N ASN A 255 14.16 4.21 6.24
CA ASN A 255 14.89 3.27 7.10
C ASN A 255 16.40 3.36 6.79
N PRO A 256 17.16 4.17 7.53
CA PRO A 256 18.61 4.29 7.37
C PRO A 256 19.37 2.96 7.47
N LYS A 257 18.93 2.06 8.38
CA LYS A 257 19.61 0.76 8.61
C LYS A 257 19.52 -0.18 7.41
N ALA A 258 18.42 -0.13 6.65
CA ALA A 258 18.27 -0.88 5.40
C ALA A 258 18.75 -0.12 4.15
N GLN A 259 18.99 1.19 4.29
CA GLN A 259 19.19 2.15 3.21
C GLN A 259 18.04 2.13 2.19
N GLU A 260 16.82 2.26 2.71
CA GLU A 260 15.57 2.24 1.96
C GLU A 260 14.67 3.44 2.30
N ILE A 261 13.99 3.97 1.28
CA ILE A 261 12.90 4.95 1.41
C ILE A 261 11.60 4.24 1.05
N TYR A 262 10.57 4.38 1.88
CA TYR A 262 9.24 3.84 1.66
C TYR A 262 8.31 4.98 1.23
N VAL A 263 7.60 4.79 0.12
CA VAL A 263 6.81 5.84 -0.54
C VAL A 263 5.34 5.43 -0.63
N PHE A 264 4.46 6.38 -0.35
CA PHE A 264 3.01 6.28 -0.42
C PHE A 264 2.51 7.32 -1.42
N ASN A 265 1.99 6.86 -2.55
CA ASN A 265 1.55 7.73 -3.64
C ASN A 265 0.39 8.65 -3.19
N GLY A 266 0.33 9.82 -3.82
CA GLY A 266 -0.77 10.78 -3.67
C GLY A 266 -1.59 10.90 -4.95
N LEU A 267 -2.00 12.12 -5.28
CA LEU A 267 -2.70 12.42 -6.52
C LEU A 267 -1.77 12.28 -7.73
N THR A 268 -2.30 11.78 -8.84
CA THR A 268 -1.62 11.58 -10.13
C THR A 268 -2.43 12.27 -11.25
N ARG A 269 -1.84 12.55 -12.41
CA ARG A 269 -2.56 13.13 -13.58
C ARG A 269 -2.64 12.16 -14.75
N ALA A 270 -3.78 12.15 -15.44
CA ALA A 270 -4.01 11.25 -16.58
C ALA A 270 -3.18 11.68 -17.82
N PRO A 271 -2.32 10.82 -18.40
CA PRO A 271 -1.45 11.18 -19.53
C PRO A 271 -2.19 11.72 -20.76
N THR A 272 -3.39 11.22 -21.01
CA THR A 272 -4.22 11.54 -22.20
C THR A 272 -4.97 12.88 -22.10
N SER A 273 -5.09 13.45 -20.90
CA SER A 273 -5.85 14.69 -20.65
C SER A 273 -5.01 15.80 -19.99
N GLY A 274 -3.76 15.51 -19.59
CA GLY A 274 -2.75 16.42 -19.03
C GLY A 274 -3.10 17.14 -17.72
N SER A 275 -4.37 17.08 -17.30
CA SER A 275 -4.91 17.99 -16.29
C SER A 275 -6.21 17.51 -15.63
N LEU A 276 -6.65 16.26 -15.87
CA LEU A 276 -7.54 15.59 -14.91
C LEU A 276 -6.64 14.98 -13.82
N THR A 277 -6.70 15.56 -12.63
CA THR A 277 -6.04 15.02 -11.44
C THR A 277 -6.95 13.97 -10.79
N PHE A 278 -6.39 12.82 -10.45
CA PHE A 278 -7.13 11.67 -9.93
C PHE A 278 -6.30 10.87 -8.92
N LEU A 279 -6.97 9.97 -8.21
CA LEU A 279 -6.35 9.10 -7.22
C LEU A 279 -6.36 7.66 -7.75
N PRO A 280 -5.20 7.03 -8.01
CA PRO A 280 -5.17 5.68 -8.55
C PRO A 280 -5.76 4.65 -7.57
N PRO A 281 -6.68 3.76 -7.99
CA PRO A 281 -7.22 2.72 -7.13
C PRO A 281 -6.12 1.71 -6.79
N ASN A 282 -6.17 1.20 -5.56
CA ASN A 282 -5.17 0.27 -4.99
C ASN A 282 -3.73 0.77 -5.18
N SER A 283 -3.53 2.08 -4.96
CA SER A 283 -2.24 2.78 -5.07
C SER A 283 -1.15 2.03 -4.30
N PRO A 284 -0.12 1.47 -4.99
CA PRO A 284 0.89 0.66 -4.33
C PRO A 284 1.85 1.51 -3.50
N CYS A 285 2.32 0.95 -2.38
CA CYS A 285 3.52 1.44 -1.71
C CYS A 285 4.77 1.04 -2.54
N TRP A 286 5.81 1.86 -2.49
CA TRP A 286 7.09 1.61 -3.18
C TRP A 286 8.27 1.64 -2.21
N VAL A 287 9.32 0.89 -2.54
CA VAL A 287 10.60 0.88 -1.85
C VAL A 287 11.70 1.37 -2.80
N TYR A 288 12.40 2.43 -2.45
CA TYR A 288 13.63 2.83 -3.12
C TYR A 288 14.86 2.44 -2.29
N ARG A 289 15.69 1.53 -2.81
CA ARG A 289 16.97 1.15 -2.19
C ARG A 289 18.09 2.03 -2.71
N TYR A 290 18.70 2.83 -1.84
CA TYR A 290 19.78 3.78 -2.20
C TYR A 290 21.20 3.31 -1.83
N ARG A 291 21.34 2.10 -1.26
CA ARG A 291 22.62 1.41 -1.10
C ARG A 291 23.29 1.06 -2.44
N ASP A 292 22.45 0.69 -3.42
CA ASP A 292 22.85 0.26 -4.74
C ASP A 292 23.04 1.51 -5.64
N ARG A 293 23.92 1.46 -6.63
CA ARG A 293 24.17 2.59 -7.56
C ARG A 293 24.18 2.11 -9.01
N PRO A 294 23.18 2.49 -9.85
CA PRO A 294 22.00 3.29 -9.52
C PRO A 294 21.11 2.60 -8.46
N GLY A 295 20.40 3.40 -7.66
CA GLY A 295 19.44 2.90 -6.68
C GLY A 295 18.22 2.27 -7.35
N LYS A 296 17.60 1.30 -6.68
CA LYS A 296 16.54 0.46 -7.27
C LYS A 296 15.18 0.73 -6.66
N TRP A 297 14.17 0.91 -7.51
CA TRP A 297 12.77 0.91 -7.12
C TRP A 297 12.20 -0.51 -7.10
N LEU A 298 11.32 -0.78 -6.15
CA LEU A 298 10.49 -2.00 -6.10
C LEU A 298 9.08 -1.62 -5.67
N ARG A 299 8.09 -2.32 -6.24
CA ARG A 299 6.69 -2.22 -5.84
C ARG A 299 6.42 -3.15 -4.65
N VAL A 300 5.75 -2.65 -3.61
CA VAL A 300 5.23 -3.52 -2.54
C VAL A 300 4.00 -4.27 -3.08
N LEU A 301 4.03 -5.60 -2.97
CA LEU A 301 2.90 -6.45 -3.33
C LEU A 301 2.00 -6.68 -2.11
N HIS A 302 0.69 -6.55 -2.31
CA HIS A 302 -0.32 -6.79 -1.28
C HIS A 302 -0.83 -8.23 -1.37
N GLY A 303 -0.36 -9.10 -0.47
CA GLY A 303 -0.76 -10.51 -0.41
C GLY A 303 -0.33 -11.37 -1.61
N PRO A 304 -0.74 -12.65 -1.63
CA PRO A 304 -0.60 -13.52 -2.80
C PRO A 304 -1.42 -13.00 -3.99
N THR A 305 -0.84 -13.04 -5.20
CA THR A 305 -1.55 -12.64 -6.42
C THR A 305 -2.66 -13.64 -6.74
N GLY A 306 -3.91 -13.34 -6.35
CA GLY A 306 -5.09 -14.13 -6.66
C GLY A 306 -5.99 -14.49 -5.47
N SER A 307 -5.54 -14.30 -4.22
CA SER A 307 -6.44 -14.32 -3.07
C SER A 307 -7.35 -13.09 -3.10
N PRO A 308 -8.65 -13.18 -2.74
CA PRO A 308 -9.47 -12.00 -2.53
C PRO A 308 -8.84 -11.16 -1.42
N ILE A 309 -8.50 -9.91 -1.74
CA ILE A 309 -8.09 -8.93 -0.75
C ILE A 309 -9.29 -8.68 0.15
N ASN A 310 -9.10 -8.80 1.46
CA ASN A 310 -10.05 -8.32 2.44
C ASN A 310 -9.90 -6.79 2.53
N ASP A 311 -10.95 -6.03 2.19
CA ASP A 311 -10.91 -4.56 2.19
C ASP A 311 -10.62 -3.98 3.60
N ASP A 312 -10.91 -4.74 4.67
CA ASP A 312 -10.57 -4.37 6.06
C ASP A 312 -9.06 -4.48 6.38
N GLU A 313 -8.25 -5.12 5.52
CA GLU A 313 -6.81 -5.37 5.75
C GLU A 313 -5.88 -4.38 5.03
N ILE A 314 -6.42 -3.54 4.13
CA ILE A 314 -5.64 -2.58 3.34
C ILE A 314 -6.29 -1.18 3.39
N PRO A 315 -5.52 -0.10 3.58
CA PRO A 315 -6.07 1.25 3.48
C PRO A 315 -6.67 1.52 2.11
N VAL A 316 -7.90 2.04 2.10
CA VAL A 316 -8.45 2.72 0.91
C VAL A 316 -7.46 3.78 0.40
N SER A 317 -7.33 3.87 -0.93
CA SER A 317 -6.41 4.84 -1.56
C SER A 317 -6.79 6.27 -1.19
N ARG A 318 -5.76 7.11 -0.93
CA ARG A 318 -5.91 8.43 -0.29
C ARG A 318 -4.75 9.36 -0.62
N PHE A 319 -4.97 10.67 -0.52
CA PHE A 319 -3.93 11.70 -0.57
C PHE A 319 -3.97 12.59 0.68
N ALA A 320 -2.94 13.43 0.87
CA ALA A 320 -2.79 14.33 2.02
C ALA A 320 -2.82 13.64 3.41
N GLN A 321 -2.61 12.32 3.44
CA GLN A 321 -2.28 11.55 4.64
C GLN A 321 -0.95 12.01 5.25
N GLU A 322 -0.73 11.72 6.53
CA GLU A 322 0.58 11.86 7.18
C GLU A 322 1.11 10.49 7.62
N VAL A 323 2.44 10.32 7.62
CA VAL A 323 3.15 9.05 7.82
C VAL A 323 4.32 9.22 8.81
N VAL A 324 4.68 8.18 9.55
CA VAL A 324 5.90 8.09 10.37
C VAL A 324 6.45 6.66 10.35
N TYR A 325 7.75 6.49 10.59
CA TYR A 325 8.42 5.18 10.70
C TYR A 325 9.02 5.01 12.09
N ASP A 326 8.79 3.85 12.72
CA ASP A 326 9.47 3.46 13.95
C ASP A 326 10.64 2.51 13.64
N PRO A 327 11.90 2.95 13.82
CA PRO A 327 13.09 2.10 13.65
C PRO A 327 13.28 1.03 14.75
N THR A 328 12.38 0.98 15.75
CA THR A 328 12.39 0.01 16.86
C THR A 328 11.57 -1.23 16.50
N THR A 329 10.29 -1.07 16.13
CA THR A 329 9.41 -2.15 15.65
C THR A 329 9.55 -2.44 14.16
N SER A 330 10.19 -1.55 13.40
CA SER A 330 10.17 -1.52 11.92
C SER A 330 8.78 -1.35 11.31
N SER A 331 7.82 -0.81 12.07
CA SER A 331 6.50 -0.41 11.60
C SER A 331 6.52 0.95 10.89
N ILE A 332 5.63 1.10 9.91
CA ILE A 332 5.23 2.40 9.37
C ILE A 332 3.81 2.68 9.85
N TYR A 333 3.55 3.85 10.41
CA TYR A 333 2.22 4.28 10.83
C TYR A 333 1.73 5.43 9.97
N PHE A 334 0.45 5.44 9.64
CA PHE A 334 -0.17 6.55 8.90
C PHE A 334 -1.57 6.86 9.41
N HIS A 335 -1.98 8.12 9.23
CA HIS A 335 -3.23 8.65 9.75
C HIS A 335 -4.02 9.42 8.68
N GLY A 336 -5.31 9.10 8.59
CA GLY A 336 -6.32 9.88 7.89
C GLY A 336 -6.01 10.13 6.41
N GLY A 337 -6.40 11.30 5.92
CA GLY A 337 -6.24 11.75 4.53
C GLY A 337 -7.57 12.11 3.88
N ASN A 338 -7.58 12.17 2.54
CA ASN A 338 -8.77 12.40 1.71
C ASN A 338 -8.80 11.34 0.60
N THR A 339 -9.95 10.69 0.37
CA THR A 339 -10.10 9.73 -0.75
C THR A 339 -10.51 10.40 -2.07
N GLY A 340 -10.76 11.71 -2.05
CA GLY A 340 -11.37 12.46 -3.15
C GLY A 340 -12.90 12.36 -3.12
N THR A 341 -13.53 12.66 -4.25
CA THR A 341 -14.99 12.70 -4.38
C THR A 341 -15.47 11.84 -5.54
N SER A 342 -16.57 11.13 -5.32
CA SER A 342 -17.22 10.24 -6.27
C SER A 342 -17.67 10.97 -7.55
N GLY A 343 -16.92 10.82 -8.62
CA GLY A 343 -17.27 11.28 -9.97
C GLY A 343 -17.69 10.12 -10.91
N PRO A 344 -18.29 10.41 -12.07
CA PRO A 344 -18.75 9.41 -13.04
C PRO A 344 -17.62 8.63 -13.75
N LEU A 345 -16.35 8.90 -13.41
CA LEU A 345 -15.16 8.20 -13.91
C LEU A 345 -14.25 7.70 -12.76
N GLY A 346 -14.75 7.67 -11.52
CA GLY A 346 -13.98 7.33 -10.31
C GLY A 346 -13.80 8.51 -9.35
N LYS A 347 -12.95 8.35 -8.31
CA LYS A 347 -12.63 9.44 -7.37
C LYS A 347 -11.59 10.39 -7.99
N ALA A 348 -12.01 11.60 -8.34
CA ALA A 348 -11.19 12.58 -9.07
C ALA A 348 -11.57 14.03 -8.74
N PHE A 349 -10.63 14.98 -8.87
CA PHE A 349 -10.90 16.41 -8.67
C PHE A 349 -9.83 17.32 -9.31
N GLU A 350 -10.19 18.59 -9.50
CA GLU A 350 -9.41 19.75 -9.95
C GLU A 350 -8.86 19.76 -11.40
N LYS A 351 -9.56 20.56 -12.22
CA LYS A 351 -8.96 21.63 -13.04
C LYS A 351 -9.86 22.88 -13.02
N ASP A 352 -9.29 24.04 -13.33
CA ASP A 352 -9.74 25.42 -13.06
C ASP A 352 -11.05 25.92 -13.74
N ASN A 353 -11.92 25.05 -14.25
CA ASN A 353 -13.11 25.48 -15.03
C ASN A 353 -14.45 25.02 -14.42
N GLU A 354 -14.99 25.85 -13.53
CA GLU A 354 -16.43 26.17 -13.38
C GLU A 354 -17.46 25.04 -13.63
N LYS A 355 -17.25 23.85 -13.04
CA LYS A 355 -18.27 22.80 -12.97
C LYS A 355 -18.36 22.24 -11.57
N GLU A 356 -19.50 22.44 -10.95
CA GLU A 356 -19.87 21.88 -9.65
C GLU A 356 -19.72 20.35 -9.70
N VAL A 357 -18.71 19.82 -9.00
CA VAL A 357 -18.62 18.38 -8.71
C VAL A 357 -19.49 18.15 -7.47
N THR A 358 -20.70 17.66 -7.70
CA THR A 358 -21.78 17.60 -6.71
C THR A 358 -21.64 16.43 -5.72
N GLY A 359 -20.51 16.37 -5.00
CA GLY A 359 -20.27 15.36 -3.98
C GLY A 359 -19.39 15.88 -2.84
N SER A 360 -19.63 15.38 -1.63
CA SER A 360 -18.78 15.66 -0.46
C SER A 360 -17.42 14.98 -0.60
N GLU A 361 -16.34 15.69 -0.26
CA GLU A 361 -15.04 15.06 -0.01
C GLU A 361 -15.10 14.14 1.21
N GLU A 362 -14.53 12.95 1.10
CA GLU A 362 -14.44 12.00 2.20
C GLU A 362 -13.09 12.15 2.92
N ARG A 363 -13.11 12.87 4.04
CA ARG A 363 -11.96 13.00 4.95
C ARG A 363 -11.94 11.82 5.93
N LEU A 364 -10.75 11.24 6.11
CA LEU A 364 -10.54 10.06 6.94
C LEU A 364 -9.86 10.41 8.27
N GLY A 365 -10.23 9.67 9.32
CA GLY A 365 -9.61 9.71 10.66
C GLY A 365 -9.23 8.32 11.17
N ASP A 366 -8.94 7.40 10.24
CA ASP A 366 -8.44 6.06 10.51
C ASP A 366 -6.92 6.06 10.76
N PHE A 367 -6.44 5.05 11.49
CA PHE A 367 -5.04 4.92 11.88
C PHE A 367 -4.55 3.49 11.69
N TRP A 368 -3.40 3.34 11.01
CA TRP A 368 -2.92 2.05 10.53
C TRP A 368 -1.47 1.77 10.94
N GLU A 369 -1.14 0.48 11.10
CA GLU A 369 0.22 -0.05 11.25
C GLU A 369 0.55 -0.95 10.05
N MET A 370 1.54 -0.58 9.25
CA MET A 370 2.05 -1.40 8.14
C MET A 370 3.42 -2.01 8.51
N LYS A 371 3.57 -3.33 8.32
CA LYS A 371 4.83 -4.06 8.50
C LYS A 371 5.22 -4.73 7.19
N LEU A 372 6.40 -4.40 6.67
CA LEU A 372 6.92 -5.00 5.44
C LEU A 372 7.52 -6.39 5.73
N GLN A 373 6.74 -7.45 5.49
CA GLN A 373 7.24 -8.82 5.57
C GLN A 373 8.31 -9.07 4.49
N ARG A 374 9.40 -9.75 4.86
CA ARG A 374 10.51 -10.07 3.97
C ARG A 374 10.90 -11.53 4.13
N SER A 375 10.41 -12.37 3.22
CA SER A 375 10.87 -13.75 3.09
C SER A 375 12.37 -13.77 2.81
N SER A 376 13.15 -14.56 3.53
CA SER A 376 14.54 -14.78 3.14
C SER A 376 14.61 -15.63 1.86
N SER A 377 15.72 -15.56 1.11
CA SER A 377 15.92 -16.47 -0.03
C SER A 377 15.89 -17.94 0.40
N SER A 378 16.39 -18.24 1.60
CA SER A 378 16.25 -19.55 2.26
C SER A 378 14.79 -19.95 2.49
N ASP A 379 13.92 -19.04 2.94
CA ASP A 379 12.49 -19.34 3.14
C ASP A 379 11.75 -19.55 1.82
N VAL A 380 12.08 -18.78 0.79
CA VAL A 380 11.54 -18.93 -0.56
C VAL A 380 11.94 -20.31 -1.13
N ILE A 381 13.23 -20.65 -1.09
CA ILE A 381 13.74 -21.95 -1.53
C ILE A 381 13.12 -23.09 -0.71
N ARG A 382 12.97 -22.92 0.60
CA ARG A 382 12.30 -23.89 1.49
C ARG A 382 10.85 -24.12 1.07
N ARG A 383 10.04 -23.07 0.89
CA ARG A 383 8.63 -23.16 0.50
C ARG A 383 8.44 -23.76 -0.89
N ALA A 384 9.27 -23.36 -1.87
CA ALA A 384 9.27 -23.97 -3.20
C ALA A 384 9.66 -25.45 -3.15
N THR A 385 10.68 -25.81 -2.35
CA THR A 385 11.10 -27.21 -2.15
C THR A 385 10.01 -28.03 -1.46
N PHE A 386 9.27 -27.44 -0.50
CA PHE A 386 8.12 -28.09 0.14
C PHE A 386 7.02 -28.41 -0.88
N LEU A 387 6.61 -27.46 -1.73
CA LEU A 387 5.62 -27.70 -2.80
C LEU A 387 6.04 -28.84 -3.75
N ILE A 388 7.30 -28.84 -4.21
CA ILE A 388 7.85 -29.90 -5.06
C ILE A 388 7.85 -31.25 -4.34
N ARG A 389 8.26 -31.29 -3.06
CA ARG A 389 8.29 -32.50 -2.24
C ARG A 389 6.88 -33.00 -1.89
N GLN A 390 5.89 -32.13 -1.69
CA GLN A 390 4.48 -32.51 -1.53
C GLN A 390 3.98 -33.25 -2.78
N GLN A 391 4.20 -32.69 -3.97
CA GLN A 391 3.73 -33.28 -5.22
C GLN A 391 4.44 -34.61 -5.52
N ARG A 392 5.76 -34.66 -5.37
CA ARG A 392 6.52 -35.91 -5.50
C ARG A 392 6.05 -36.98 -4.51
N PHE A 393 5.67 -36.60 -3.29
CA PHE A 393 5.11 -37.56 -2.33
C PHE A 393 3.76 -38.13 -2.78
N LYS A 394 2.87 -37.33 -3.36
CA LYS A 394 1.59 -37.82 -3.92
C LYS A 394 1.83 -38.83 -5.04
N GLU A 395 2.68 -38.50 -6.00
CA GLU A 395 3.07 -39.40 -7.10
C GLU A 395 3.72 -40.69 -6.57
N MET A 396 4.55 -40.59 -5.52
CA MET A 396 5.10 -41.78 -4.84
C MET A 396 4.06 -42.63 -4.09
N CYS A 397 2.89 -42.12 -3.72
CA CYS A 397 1.79 -42.93 -3.18
C CYS A 397 1.06 -43.75 -4.27
N GLU A 398 1.16 -43.33 -5.54
CA GLU A 398 0.60 -44.05 -6.70
C GLU A 398 1.58 -45.11 -7.23
N GLU A 399 2.88 -44.77 -7.30
CA GLU A 399 3.88 -45.54 -8.05
C GLU A 399 4.84 -46.38 -7.20
N SER A 400 4.93 -46.12 -5.89
CA SER A 400 5.93 -46.75 -5.01
C SER A 400 5.32 -47.46 -3.80
N PRO A 401 5.97 -48.53 -3.29
CA PRO A 401 5.53 -49.19 -2.06
C PRO A 401 5.40 -48.21 -0.89
N ALA A 402 4.30 -48.29 -0.14
CA ALA A 402 3.94 -47.34 0.92
C ALA A 402 5.09 -46.99 1.89
N VAL A 403 5.94 -47.96 2.23
CA VAL A 403 7.10 -47.77 3.12
C VAL A 403 8.11 -46.75 2.55
N ARG A 404 8.30 -46.70 1.23
CA ARG A 404 9.17 -45.71 0.57
C ARG A 404 8.53 -44.32 0.55
N ALA A 405 7.24 -44.23 0.27
CA ALA A 405 6.50 -42.97 0.32
C ALA A 405 6.49 -42.40 1.75
N LEU A 406 6.20 -43.22 2.77
CA LEU A 406 6.22 -42.84 4.18
C LEU A 406 7.62 -42.37 4.63
N ALA A 407 8.68 -43.09 4.26
CA ALA A 407 10.05 -42.68 4.56
C ALA A 407 10.41 -41.33 3.89
N PHE A 408 9.92 -41.08 2.68
CA PHE A 408 10.08 -39.78 2.01
C PHE A 408 9.29 -38.66 2.73
N LEU A 409 8.06 -38.92 3.17
CA LEU A 409 7.27 -37.98 3.97
C LEU A 409 7.99 -37.59 5.29
N GLN A 410 8.47 -38.60 6.02
CA GLN A 410 9.08 -38.44 7.34
C GLN A 410 10.43 -37.71 7.30
N ASN A 411 11.25 -37.91 6.26
CA ASN A 411 12.61 -37.37 6.19
C ASN A 411 12.73 -36.21 5.20
N GLU A 412 12.29 -36.41 3.95
CA GLU A 412 12.45 -35.41 2.88
C GLU A 412 11.38 -34.31 2.98
N VAL A 413 10.09 -34.64 3.07
CA VAL A 413 9.05 -33.60 3.15
C VAL A 413 9.16 -32.85 4.48
N SER A 414 9.21 -33.56 5.61
CA SER A 414 9.27 -32.97 6.96
C SER A 414 10.44 -32.01 7.19
N SER A 415 11.61 -32.26 6.57
CA SER A 415 12.82 -31.43 6.74
C SER A 415 12.74 -30.03 6.13
N VAL A 416 11.74 -29.75 5.28
CA VAL A 416 11.47 -28.41 4.73
C VAL A 416 10.18 -27.78 5.24
N VAL A 417 9.45 -28.45 6.14
CA VAL A 417 8.22 -27.90 6.74
C VAL A 417 8.55 -26.96 7.90
N ASN A 418 7.95 -25.77 7.90
CA ASN A 418 7.92 -24.91 9.06
C ASN A 418 6.82 -25.38 10.03
N HIS A 419 7.16 -26.27 10.96
CA HIS A 419 6.21 -26.83 11.93
C HIS A 419 5.65 -25.80 12.94
N HIS A 420 6.11 -24.54 12.91
CA HIS A 420 5.54 -23.43 13.67
C HIS A 420 4.46 -22.65 12.91
N ASP A 421 4.36 -22.84 11.59
CA ASP A 421 3.28 -22.31 10.76
C ASP A 421 2.08 -23.27 10.83
N PRO A 422 0.90 -22.82 11.28
CA PRO A 422 -0.24 -23.71 11.47
C PRO A 422 -0.78 -24.25 10.13
N GLU A 423 -0.80 -23.42 9.08
CA GLU A 423 -1.29 -23.80 7.75
C GLU A 423 -0.31 -24.76 7.08
N GLU A 424 0.99 -24.47 7.16
CA GLU A 424 2.01 -25.34 6.58
C GLU A 424 2.10 -26.70 7.31
N ALA A 425 1.93 -26.70 8.64
CA ALA A 425 1.89 -27.92 9.43
C ALA A 425 0.59 -28.73 9.20
N GLU A 426 -0.56 -28.10 8.95
CA GLU A 426 -1.78 -28.81 8.54
C GLU A 426 -1.66 -29.35 7.10
N SER A 427 -1.12 -28.56 6.18
CA SER A 427 -0.80 -28.97 4.80
C SER A 427 0.17 -30.17 4.78
N PHE A 428 1.12 -30.24 5.72
CA PHE A 428 1.98 -31.42 5.89
C PHE A 428 1.23 -32.64 6.47
N ARG A 429 0.41 -32.47 7.51
CA ARG A 429 -0.35 -33.58 8.14
C ARG A 429 -1.35 -34.22 7.19
N THR A 430 -2.04 -33.41 6.40
CA THR A 430 -3.08 -33.88 5.46
C THR A 430 -2.51 -34.77 4.34
N LEU A 431 -1.22 -34.65 3.99
CA LEU A 431 -0.56 -35.53 3.01
C LEU A 431 -0.73 -37.01 3.33
N LEU A 432 -0.71 -37.39 4.62
CA LEU A 432 -0.82 -38.78 5.05
C LEU A 432 -2.10 -39.47 4.51
N THR A 433 -3.16 -38.71 4.21
CA THR A 433 -4.38 -39.25 3.59
C THR A 433 -4.13 -39.91 2.24
N HIS A 434 -3.26 -39.35 1.38
CA HIS A 434 -2.93 -39.94 0.07
C HIS A 434 -2.29 -41.33 0.19
N LEU A 435 -1.53 -41.58 1.26
CA LEU A 435 -0.93 -42.89 1.54
C LEU A 435 -1.97 -43.94 1.95
N LEU A 436 -3.07 -43.50 2.57
CA LEU A 436 -4.18 -44.36 3.00
C LEU A 436 -5.17 -44.62 1.86
N SER A 437 -5.52 -43.58 1.09
CA SER A 437 -6.46 -43.68 -0.05
C SER A 437 -5.92 -44.53 -1.21
N SER A 438 -4.60 -44.59 -1.40
CA SER A 438 -3.96 -45.44 -2.42
C SER A 438 -4.06 -46.95 -2.14
N HIS A 439 -4.47 -47.35 -0.93
CA HIS A 439 -4.41 -48.75 -0.48
C HIS A 439 -5.80 -49.40 -0.27
N SER A 440 -6.89 -48.75 -0.70
CA SER A 440 -8.23 -49.37 -0.70
C SER A 440 -8.41 -50.34 -1.88
N MET A 441 -8.09 -51.61 -1.65
CA MET A 441 -8.20 -52.68 -2.66
C MET A 441 -9.65 -52.91 -3.16
N PRO A 442 -9.85 -53.14 -4.47
CA PRO A 442 -11.16 -53.48 -5.02
C PRO A 442 -11.48 -54.99 -4.92
N GLY A 443 -12.77 -55.31 -4.78
CA GLY A 443 -13.35 -56.58 -5.23
C GLY A 443 -13.23 -57.80 -4.30
N SER A 444 -14.15 -57.94 -3.35
CA SER A 444 -14.54 -59.27 -2.86
C SER A 444 -15.37 -59.99 -3.95
N PRO A 445 -15.05 -61.25 -4.32
CA PRO A 445 -15.84 -61.97 -5.31
C PRO A 445 -17.22 -62.37 -4.77
N PRO A 446 -18.27 -62.44 -5.62
CA PRO A 446 -19.59 -62.90 -5.20
C PRO A 446 -19.56 -64.40 -4.87
N LEU A 447 -20.09 -64.78 -3.71
CA LEU A 447 -20.27 -66.19 -3.35
C LEU A 447 -21.53 -66.77 -3.99
N HIS A 448 -21.43 -68.03 -4.43
CA HIS A 448 -22.46 -68.77 -5.16
C HIS A 448 -23.75 -69.05 -4.35
N GLU A 449 -24.88 -69.07 -5.06
CA GLU A 449 -26.13 -69.69 -4.58
C GLU A 449 -26.12 -71.22 -4.73
N VAL A 450 -26.58 -71.95 -3.69
CA VAL A 450 -27.34 -73.23 -3.75
C VAL A 450 -28.08 -73.43 -2.39
N PRO A 451 -29.11 -74.30 -2.24
CA PRO A 451 -30.40 -73.82 -1.70
C PRO A 451 -30.96 -74.52 -0.44
N GLU A 452 -32.04 -73.92 0.08
CA GLU A 452 -33.14 -74.45 0.94
C GLU A 452 -32.88 -75.50 2.05
N ARG A 453 -33.30 -75.17 3.30
CA ARG A 453 -34.54 -75.77 3.88
C ARG A 453 -35.05 -75.13 5.20
N SER A 454 -36.36 -74.87 5.22
CA SER A 454 -37.35 -74.94 6.32
C SER A 454 -36.93 -74.96 7.81
N GLY A 455 -37.52 -74.08 8.65
CA GLY A 455 -37.61 -74.30 10.11
C GLY A 455 -38.12 -73.12 10.96
N GLU A 456 -39.23 -73.32 11.67
CA GLU A 456 -39.96 -72.42 12.61
C GLU A 456 -39.08 -71.93 13.80
N THR A 457 -39.25 -70.74 14.42
CA THR A 457 -40.41 -70.28 15.24
C THR A 457 -40.31 -68.78 15.66
N LEU A 458 -41.31 -68.26 16.38
CA LEU A 458 -41.52 -66.88 16.90
C LEU A 458 -41.85 -66.92 18.43
N PRO A 459 -42.12 -65.82 19.21
CA PRO A 459 -41.90 -64.35 19.13
C PRO A 459 -41.24 -63.84 20.49
N PRO A 460 -41.58 -62.73 21.23
CA PRO A 460 -42.36 -61.49 20.98
C PRO A 460 -41.87 -60.10 21.57
N ARG A 461 -42.18 -59.02 20.83
CA ARG A 461 -42.77 -57.70 21.24
C ARG A 461 -42.19 -56.81 22.38
N LYS A 462 -42.01 -55.51 22.05
CA LYS A 462 -42.76 -54.30 22.54
C LYS A 462 -42.36 -53.10 21.62
N ARG A 463 -43.25 -52.39 20.90
CA ARG A 463 -44.09 -51.21 21.30
C ARG A 463 -43.29 -50.12 22.04
N THR A 464 -43.30 -48.85 21.63
CA THR A 464 -44.48 -48.00 21.30
C THR A 464 -44.33 -46.98 20.13
N ARG A 465 -45.49 -46.44 19.70
CA ARG A 465 -45.79 -45.19 18.94
C ARG A 465 -46.95 -44.49 19.72
N PRO A 466 -47.37 -43.21 19.52
CA PRO A 466 -47.72 -42.56 18.24
C PRO A 466 -47.24 -41.07 18.16
N ASN A 467 -47.63 -40.13 17.28
CA ASN A 467 -48.85 -39.85 16.48
C ASN A 467 -48.56 -39.27 15.07
N THR A 468 -49.58 -39.34 14.20
CA THR A 468 -49.80 -38.52 12.98
C THR A 468 -51.22 -37.91 13.08
N PRO A 469 -51.59 -36.85 12.33
CA PRO A 469 -51.90 -36.85 10.87
C PRO A 469 -51.08 -35.76 10.12
N GLU A 470 -51.10 -35.53 8.79
CA GLU A 470 -51.56 -36.19 7.54
C GLU A 470 -50.81 -35.50 6.33
N GLN A 471 -51.05 -35.63 5.02
CA GLN A 471 -52.09 -36.29 4.20
C GLN A 471 -51.49 -36.94 2.92
N SER A 472 -52.14 -36.84 1.75
CA SER A 472 -51.80 -37.41 0.42
C SER A 472 -52.76 -36.82 -0.65
N PRO A 473 -52.78 -37.23 -1.94
CA PRO A 473 -51.78 -37.89 -2.82
C PRO A 473 -51.17 -36.85 -3.82
N VAL A 474 -50.90 -36.94 -5.14
CA VAL A 474 -51.05 -37.85 -6.31
C VAL A 474 -49.80 -37.57 -7.22
N ARG A 475 -48.91 -38.50 -7.61
CA ARG A 475 -48.94 -39.65 -8.56
C ARG A 475 -49.02 -39.34 -10.08
N LEU A 476 -47.92 -39.63 -10.80
CA LEU A 476 -47.84 -40.34 -12.12
C LEU A 476 -48.42 -39.66 -13.40
N SER A 477 -48.00 -39.98 -14.65
CA SER A 477 -46.77 -40.60 -15.19
C SER A 477 -46.78 -40.70 -16.75
N ARG A 478 -45.61 -40.57 -17.41
CA ARG A 478 -45.28 -41.10 -18.77
C ARG A 478 -46.20 -40.56 -19.93
N THR A 479 -45.93 -40.72 -21.23
CA THR A 479 -45.22 -41.80 -21.95
C THR A 479 -44.63 -41.32 -23.31
N GLU A 480 -43.34 -41.62 -23.53
CA GLU A 480 -42.65 -42.02 -24.78
C GLU A 480 -42.60 -41.20 -26.10
N ALA A 481 -41.49 -41.48 -26.81
CA ALA A 481 -41.29 -41.60 -28.26
C ALA A 481 -41.21 -40.37 -29.19
N GLY A 482 -40.01 -40.18 -29.77
CA GLY A 482 -39.86 -40.00 -31.22
C GLY A 482 -39.38 -38.62 -31.71
N GLY A 483 -38.26 -38.61 -32.45
CA GLY A 483 -37.81 -37.43 -33.22
C GLY A 483 -36.29 -37.28 -33.25
N ALA A 484 -35.68 -37.38 -34.43
CA ALA A 484 -34.26 -37.11 -34.65
C ALA A 484 -34.08 -36.01 -35.69
N THR A 485 -33.08 -35.14 -35.51
CA THR A 485 -32.56 -34.28 -36.57
C THR A 485 -31.12 -33.86 -36.29
N THR A 486 -30.38 -33.56 -37.35
CA THR A 486 -28.96 -33.19 -37.33
C THR A 486 -28.76 -31.68 -37.23
N GLY A 487 -27.61 -31.24 -36.72
CA GLY A 487 -27.26 -29.81 -36.65
C GLY A 487 -25.80 -29.58 -36.24
N THR A 488 -24.91 -29.49 -37.22
CA THR A 488 -23.48 -29.17 -36.99
C THR A 488 -23.28 -27.67 -36.87
N SER A 489 -22.59 -27.20 -35.83
CA SER A 489 -22.03 -25.84 -35.82
C SER A 489 -20.72 -25.78 -35.02
N SER A 490 -19.69 -25.20 -35.62
CA SER A 490 -18.38 -24.99 -35.00
C SER A 490 -18.29 -23.57 -34.43
N SER A 491 -18.35 -23.43 -33.10
CA SER A 491 -18.05 -22.16 -32.44
C SER A 491 -16.54 -21.95 -32.34
N ARG A 492 -16.05 -20.80 -32.82
CA ARG A 492 -14.66 -20.37 -32.62
C ARG A 492 -14.49 -19.95 -31.16
N SER A 493 -13.55 -20.55 -30.43
CA SER A 493 -13.23 -20.13 -29.06
C SER A 493 -12.52 -18.77 -29.08
N ALA A 494 -13.14 -17.77 -28.44
CA ALA A 494 -12.45 -16.52 -28.10
C ALA A 494 -11.36 -16.80 -27.02
N GLY A 495 -10.44 -15.84 -26.86
CA GLY A 495 -9.18 -16.04 -26.14
C GLY A 495 -9.31 -16.57 -24.71
N LYS A 496 -8.76 -17.78 -24.50
CA LYS A 496 -8.31 -18.27 -23.19
C LYS A 496 -6.93 -17.68 -22.85
N ASN A 497 -6.66 -17.49 -21.57
CA ASN A 497 -5.38 -17.06 -21.01
C ASN A 497 -4.26 -18.07 -21.36
N VAL A 498 -2.98 -17.65 -21.32
CA VAL A 498 -1.83 -18.54 -21.51
C VAL A 498 -1.83 -19.66 -20.48
N ALA A 499 -2.12 -19.36 -19.21
CA ALA A 499 -2.28 -20.37 -18.16
C ALA A 499 -3.37 -21.41 -18.50
N GLU A 500 -4.54 -20.97 -18.97
CA GLU A 500 -5.63 -21.85 -19.42
C GLU A 500 -5.25 -22.69 -20.64
N ARG A 501 -4.38 -22.20 -21.53
CA ARG A 501 -3.83 -23.00 -22.63
C ARG A 501 -2.81 -24.03 -22.16
N MET A 502 -1.98 -23.72 -21.16
CA MET A 502 -1.05 -24.70 -20.58
C MET A 502 -1.81 -25.80 -19.83
N LEU A 503 -2.90 -25.46 -19.12
CA LEU A 503 -3.82 -26.42 -18.51
C LEU A 503 -4.50 -27.36 -19.54
N GLU A 504 -4.58 -26.97 -20.82
CA GLU A 504 -5.14 -27.79 -21.91
C GLU A 504 -4.07 -28.44 -22.82
N THR A 505 -2.78 -28.25 -22.53
CA THR A 505 -1.67 -28.81 -23.32
C THR A 505 -1.19 -30.12 -22.69
N LYS A 506 -1.35 -31.26 -23.38
CA LYS A 506 -0.86 -32.55 -22.87
C LYS A 506 0.67 -32.58 -22.81
N ASP A 507 1.22 -33.20 -21.76
CA ASP A 507 2.67 -33.33 -21.55
C ASP A 507 3.32 -34.07 -22.74
N PRO A 508 4.29 -33.46 -23.46
CA PRO A 508 4.96 -34.12 -24.58
C PRO A 508 5.94 -35.23 -24.14
N LEU A 509 6.16 -35.43 -22.84
CA LEU A 509 7.06 -36.44 -22.27
C LEU A 509 6.34 -37.61 -21.57
N GLU A 510 5.06 -37.51 -21.24
CA GLU A 510 4.28 -38.64 -20.70
C GLU A 510 3.56 -39.42 -21.82
N PRO A 511 3.49 -40.76 -21.75
CA PRO A 511 2.82 -41.57 -22.76
C PRO A 511 1.30 -41.32 -22.74
N ALA A 512 0.75 -40.89 -23.87
CA ALA A 512 -0.64 -40.49 -24.01
C ALA A 512 -1.63 -41.68 -24.04
N THR A 513 -1.64 -42.50 -22.99
CA THR A 513 -2.44 -43.74 -22.89
C THR A 513 -3.42 -43.78 -21.72
N ASP A 514 -3.24 -42.99 -20.65
CA ASP A 514 -4.05 -43.07 -19.43
C ASP A 514 -4.51 -41.70 -18.90
N ALA A 515 -5.73 -41.67 -18.33
CA ALA A 515 -6.32 -40.46 -17.75
C ALA A 515 -5.60 -39.96 -16.47
N SER A 516 -4.83 -40.83 -15.80
CA SER A 516 -3.99 -40.46 -14.66
C SER A 516 -2.85 -39.51 -15.05
N SER A 517 -2.28 -39.66 -16.26
CA SER A 517 -1.24 -38.76 -16.77
C SER A 517 -1.76 -37.32 -16.92
N GLU A 518 -2.95 -37.16 -17.49
CA GLU A 518 -3.60 -35.87 -17.68
C GLU A 518 -3.92 -35.19 -16.33
N GLN A 519 -4.40 -35.95 -15.34
CA GLN A 519 -4.60 -35.47 -13.97
C GLN A 519 -3.29 -35.15 -13.24
N ARG A 520 -2.18 -35.82 -13.55
CA ARG A 520 -0.87 -35.58 -12.94
C ARG A 520 -0.19 -34.35 -13.53
N PHE A 521 -0.24 -34.18 -14.85
CA PHE A 521 0.25 -32.97 -15.50
C PHE A 521 -0.46 -31.72 -14.97
N GLN A 522 -1.79 -31.77 -14.83
CA GLN A 522 -2.59 -30.75 -14.16
C GLN A 522 -2.03 -30.36 -12.77
N GLN A 523 -1.77 -31.35 -11.90
CA GLN A 523 -1.21 -31.11 -10.57
C GLN A 523 0.20 -30.51 -10.61
N ARG A 524 1.05 -30.94 -11.55
CA ARG A 524 2.40 -30.39 -11.74
C ARG A 524 2.36 -28.94 -12.23
N ASN A 525 1.41 -28.60 -13.11
CA ASN A 525 1.21 -27.23 -13.57
C ASN A 525 0.72 -26.31 -12.43
N GLU A 526 -0.20 -26.79 -11.57
CA GLU A 526 -0.58 -26.05 -10.36
C GLU A 526 0.60 -25.80 -9.40
N VAL A 527 1.54 -26.74 -9.30
CA VAL A 527 2.75 -26.58 -8.48
C VAL A 527 3.70 -25.56 -9.11
N PHE A 528 3.85 -25.56 -10.44
CA PHE A 528 4.62 -24.56 -11.18
C PHE A 528 4.06 -23.15 -10.95
N GLU A 529 2.75 -22.93 -11.15
CA GLU A 529 2.09 -21.64 -10.89
C GLU A 529 2.25 -21.20 -9.41
N LYS A 530 2.13 -22.13 -8.45
CA LYS A 530 2.37 -21.84 -7.03
C LYS A 530 3.82 -21.43 -6.74
N ILE A 531 4.79 -21.93 -7.49
CA ILE A 531 6.21 -21.52 -7.41
C ILE A 531 6.42 -20.15 -8.07
N LEU A 532 5.70 -19.84 -9.17
CA LEU A 532 5.77 -18.52 -9.80
C LEU A 532 5.30 -17.39 -8.85
N HIS A 533 4.49 -17.65 -7.82
CA HIS A 533 4.17 -16.64 -6.80
C HIS A 533 5.41 -16.12 -6.03
N PHE A 534 6.54 -16.83 -6.05
CA PHE A 534 7.80 -16.38 -5.43
C PHE A 534 8.71 -15.57 -6.36
N ILE A 535 8.33 -15.41 -7.62
CA ILE A 535 9.09 -14.69 -8.66
C ILE A 535 8.40 -13.35 -8.93
N ASP A 536 9.17 -12.30 -9.20
CA ASP A 536 8.63 -10.97 -9.53
C ASP A 536 7.89 -11.01 -10.88
N GLN A 537 6.87 -10.16 -11.08
CA GLN A 537 6.03 -10.24 -12.30
C GLN A 537 6.82 -9.98 -13.59
N ASP A 538 7.83 -9.11 -13.53
CA ASP A 538 8.67 -8.76 -14.69
C ASP A 538 9.66 -9.87 -15.09
N GLU A 539 9.85 -10.89 -14.24
CA GLU A 539 10.66 -12.09 -14.51
C GLU A 539 9.82 -13.29 -15.00
N LYS A 540 8.49 -13.14 -15.15
CA LYS A 540 7.58 -14.19 -15.63
C LYS A 540 7.43 -14.16 -17.15
N GLN A 541 6.90 -15.24 -17.70
CA GLN A 541 6.46 -15.24 -19.10
C GLN A 541 5.27 -14.28 -19.28
N PRO A 542 5.18 -13.54 -20.40
CA PRO A 542 4.06 -12.63 -20.64
C PRO A 542 2.70 -13.34 -20.63
N THR A 543 1.72 -12.71 -20.01
CA THR A 543 0.32 -13.22 -19.93
C THR A 543 -0.45 -13.08 -21.24
N SER A 544 0.07 -12.31 -22.19
CA SER A 544 -0.43 -12.17 -23.56
C SER A 544 0.59 -12.68 -24.58
N ASN A 545 0.10 -12.99 -25.79
CA ASN A 545 0.95 -13.44 -26.89
C ASN A 545 2.00 -12.38 -27.27
N LEU A 546 3.26 -12.77 -27.34
CA LEU A 546 4.39 -11.91 -27.73
C LEU A 546 4.16 -11.19 -29.07
N LEU A 547 3.50 -11.85 -30.04
CA LEU A 547 3.20 -11.21 -31.34
C LEU A 547 2.20 -10.06 -31.22
N ASP A 548 1.23 -10.19 -30.32
CA ASP A 548 0.21 -9.16 -30.05
C ASP A 548 0.85 -7.98 -29.29
N LEU A 549 1.76 -8.29 -28.35
CA LEU A 549 2.59 -7.32 -27.61
C LEU A 549 3.50 -6.48 -28.52
N PHE A 550 4.06 -7.08 -29.58
CA PHE A 550 4.87 -6.37 -30.59
C PHE A 550 4.05 -5.82 -31.77
N GLY A 551 2.72 -5.97 -31.76
CA GLY A 551 1.84 -5.47 -32.82
C GLY A 551 2.01 -6.15 -34.19
N ILE A 552 2.66 -7.31 -34.24
CA ILE A 552 3.01 -7.99 -35.50
C ILE A 552 1.80 -8.78 -36.02
N ASN A 553 0.90 -8.07 -36.71
CA ASN A 553 -0.17 -8.68 -37.49
C ASN A 553 0.41 -9.45 -38.69
N LEU A 554 0.77 -10.72 -38.46
CA LEU A 554 1.03 -11.69 -39.53
C LEU A 554 -0.30 -12.04 -40.20
N SER A 555 -0.67 -11.26 -41.23
CA SER A 555 -1.78 -11.60 -42.11
C SER A 555 -1.53 -12.97 -42.76
N PRO A 556 -2.45 -13.95 -42.65
CA PRO A 556 -2.31 -15.22 -43.33
C PRO A 556 -2.48 -15.04 -44.85
N CYS A 557 -1.68 -15.79 -45.62
CA CYS A 557 -1.83 -15.97 -47.06
C CYS A 557 -2.84 -17.09 -47.38
#